data_AF-A0A1W6MNH8-F1
#
_entry.id   AF-A0A1W6MNH8-F1
#
_cell.length_a   1.000
_cell.length_b   1.000
_cell.length_c   1.000
_cell.angle_alpha   90.00
_cell.angle_beta   90.00
_cell.angle_gamma   90.00
#
_symmetry.space_group_name_H-M   'P 1'
#
loop_
_entity.id
_entity.type
_entity.pdbx_description
1 polymer ?
#
loop_
_entity_poly.entity_id
_entity_poly.type
_entity_poly.pdbx_seq_one_letter_code
_entity_poly.pdbx_strand_id
1 'polypeptide(L)'
;MKIFRNIAALVVGWLAGSAVNMSLVTIGPMLIPLPDGVNPQDMEAYAEISATLGDEHFIFPFLAHALGTLVGATVAYLIAATSKNLFAWIVGAFFLLGGIMVNYMIPGPLWFTVADLVLAYIPMAFLGIKIGEAIQR
;
A
#
# COMPACT_ATOMS: atom_id res chain seq x y z
N MET A 1 13.17 -21.92 15.94
CA MET A 1 13.69 -20.65 15.37
C MET A 1 12.98 -20.21 14.07
N LYS A 2 12.68 -21.10 13.11
CA LYS A 2 12.03 -20.74 11.84
C LYS A 2 10.68 -20.02 12.00
N ILE A 3 9.85 -20.43 12.98
CA ILE A 3 8.55 -19.81 13.28
C ILE A 3 8.70 -18.34 13.67
N PHE A 4 9.58 -18.00 14.60
CA PHE A 4 9.83 -16.62 15.01
C PHE A 4 10.28 -15.74 13.84
N ARG A 5 11.19 -16.26 13.00
CA ARG A 5 11.65 -15.55 11.80
C ARG A 5 10.53 -15.32 10.79
N ASN A 6 9.63 -16.28 10.63
CA ASN A 6 8.46 -16.16 9.76
C ASN A 6 7.43 -15.14 10.30
N ILE A 7 7.18 -15.13 11.61
CA ILE A 7 6.33 -14.10 12.24
C ILE A 7 6.97 -12.71 12.06
N ALA A 8 8.28 -12.61 12.30
CA ALA A 8 9.02 -11.37 12.08
C ALA A 8 8.94 -10.92 10.62
N ALA A 9 8.93 -11.85 9.65
CA ALA A 9 8.76 -11.51 8.24
C ALA A 9 7.44 -10.79 7.96
N LEU A 10 6.34 -11.24 8.56
CA LEU A 10 5.04 -10.58 8.42
C LEU A 10 5.06 -9.19 9.06
N VAL A 11 5.52 -9.10 10.31
CA VAL A 11 5.53 -7.84 11.06
C VAL A 11 6.43 -6.81 10.39
N VAL A 12 7.68 -7.18 10.11
CA VAL A 12 8.65 -6.25 9.51
C VAL A 12 8.27 -5.92 8.07
N GLY A 13 7.76 -6.88 7.30
CA GLY A 13 7.24 -6.62 5.95
C GLY A 13 6.08 -5.61 5.98
N TRP A 14 5.09 -5.83 6.84
CA TRP A 14 3.96 -4.91 6.97
C TRP A 14 4.40 -3.52 7.43
N LEU A 15 5.28 -3.42 8.44
CA LEU A 15 5.79 -2.14 8.92
C LEU A 15 6.63 -1.39 7.87
N ALA A 16 7.49 -2.10 7.13
CA ALA A 16 8.31 -1.49 6.09
C ALA A 16 7.45 -0.93 4.94
N GLY A 17 6.47 -1.72 4.48
CA GLY A 17 5.51 -1.25 3.48
C GLY A 17 4.67 -0.07 3.98
N SER A 18 4.26 -0.12 5.26
CA SER A 18 3.44 0.95 5.86
C SER A 18 4.22 2.24 6.01
N ALA A 19 5.52 2.16 6.31
CA ALA A 19 6.40 3.32 6.34
C ALA A 19 6.50 3.99 4.96
N VAL A 20 6.64 3.22 3.89
CA VAL A 20 6.65 3.73 2.51
C VAL A 20 5.30 4.37 2.16
N ASN A 21 4.20 3.67 2.48
CA ASN A 21 2.85 4.17 2.25
C ASN A 21 2.62 5.51 2.96
N MET A 22 2.87 5.57 4.28
CA MET A 22 2.65 6.78 5.07
C MET A 22 3.54 7.94 4.62
N SER A 23 4.76 7.66 4.17
CA SER A 23 5.65 8.68 3.62
C SER A 23 5.04 9.31 2.36
N LEU A 24 4.49 8.50 1.45
CA LEU A 24 3.87 8.96 0.21
C LEU A 24 2.55 9.70 0.47
N VAL A 25 1.71 9.20 1.38
CA VAL A 25 0.47 9.88 1.80
C VAL A 25 0.77 11.24 2.43
N THR A 26 1.86 11.36 3.19
CA THR A 26 2.24 12.63 3.85
C THR A 26 2.84 13.62 2.86
N ILE A 27 3.67 13.16 1.92
CA ILE A 27 4.34 14.02 0.93
C ILE A 27 3.37 14.48 -0.16
N GLY A 28 2.39 13.65 -0.55
CA GLY A 28 1.48 13.94 -1.65
C GLY A 28 0.78 15.30 -1.54
N PRO A 29 0.09 15.62 -0.43
CA PRO A 29 -0.55 16.92 -0.22
C PRO A 29 0.42 18.11 -0.18
N MET A 30 1.71 17.88 0.07
CA MET A 30 2.72 18.95 0.00
C MET A 30 3.09 19.31 -1.45
N LEU A 31 2.94 18.36 -2.37
CA LEU A 31 3.25 18.52 -3.79
C LEU A 31 2.01 18.84 -4.64
N ILE A 32 0.85 18.30 -4.24
CA ILE A 32 -0.46 18.51 -4.85
C ILE A 32 -1.41 18.98 -3.74
N PRO A 33 -1.41 20.29 -3.44
CA PRO A 33 -2.20 20.84 -2.33
C PRO A 33 -3.69 20.61 -2.52
N LEU A 34 -4.37 20.26 -1.42
CA LEU A 34 -5.84 20.19 -1.39
C LEU A 34 -6.46 21.60 -1.45
N PRO A 35 -7.75 21.71 -1.80
CA PRO A 35 -8.47 22.99 -1.74
C PRO A 35 -8.37 23.65 -0.37
N ASP A 36 -8.37 24.99 -0.37
CA ASP A 36 -8.22 25.79 0.85
C ASP A 36 -9.22 25.38 1.94
N GLY A 37 -8.72 25.18 3.16
CA GLY A 37 -9.53 24.84 4.33
C GLY A 37 -9.82 23.34 4.51
N VAL A 38 -9.39 22.47 3.59
CA VAL A 38 -9.54 21.02 3.75
C VAL A 38 -8.35 20.48 4.55
N ASN A 39 -8.65 19.90 5.71
CA ASN A 39 -7.67 19.18 6.49
C ASN A 39 -7.58 17.73 6.01
N PRO A 40 -6.46 17.27 5.40
CA PRO A 40 -6.30 15.87 4.97
C PRO A 40 -6.34 14.86 6.13
N GLN A 41 -6.16 15.30 7.37
CA GLN A 41 -6.25 14.45 8.56
C GLN A 41 -7.67 14.30 9.10
N ASP A 42 -8.62 15.07 8.57
CA ASP A 42 -10.03 14.89 8.84
C ASP A 42 -10.62 13.95 7.78
N MET A 43 -10.72 12.67 8.11
CA MET A 43 -11.16 11.64 7.16
C MET A 43 -12.60 11.85 6.70
N GLU A 44 -13.47 12.43 7.53
CA GLU A 44 -14.86 12.70 7.16
C GLU A 44 -14.92 13.84 6.14
N ALA A 45 -14.28 14.98 6.46
CA ALA A 45 -14.21 16.12 5.54
C ALA A 45 -13.50 15.76 4.21
N TYR A 46 -12.46 14.93 4.27
CA TYR A 46 -11.76 14.47 3.08
C TYR A 46 -12.62 13.53 2.21
N ALA A 47 -13.41 12.65 2.82
CA ALA A 47 -14.33 11.77 2.10
C ALA A 47 -15.43 12.55 1.36
N GLU A 48 -15.96 13.62 1.94
CA GLU A 48 -17.01 14.46 1.31
C GLU A 48 -16.56 15.07 -0.02
N ILE A 49 -15.29 15.45 -0.12
CA ILE A 49 -14.77 16.13 -1.30
C ILE A 49 -14.00 15.20 -2.26
N SER A 50 -13.58 14.02 -1.81
CA SER A 50 -12.69 13.12 -2.56
C SER A 50 -13.17 12.89 -4.00
N ALA A 51 -14.44 12.53 -4.20
CA ALA A 51 -15.01 12.29 -5.53
C ALA A 51 -15.06 13.54 -6.45
N THR A 52 -14.84 14.75 -5.91
CA THR A 52 -14.82 16.02 -6.65
C THR A 52 -13.41 16.53 -6.95
N LEU A 53 -12.38 15.89 -6.38
CA LEU A 53 -10.98 16.22 -6.63
C LEU A 53 -10.56 15.84 -8.07
N GLY A 54 -9.62 16.60 -8.62
CA GLY A 54 -8.95 16.27 -9.88
C GLY A 54 -8.16 14.96 -9.80
N ASP A 55 -7.94 14.32 -10.94
CA ASP A 55 -7.29 13.02 -11.03
C ASP A 55 -5.87 13.01 -10.43
N GLU A 56 -5.18 14.15 -10.46
CA GLU A 56 -3.85 14.35 -9.90
C GLU A 56 -3.77 14.04 -8.39
N HIS A 57 -4.85 14.26 -7.64
CA HIS A 57 -4.89 13.99 -6.19
C HIS A 57 -4.85 12.49 -5.85
N PHE A 58 -5.13 11.63 -6.84
CA PHE A 58 -5.16 10.18 -6.68
C PHE A 58 -3.83 9.48 -7.02
N ILE A 59 -2.87 10.23 -7.58
CA ILE A 59 -1.54 9.70 -7.93
C ILE A 59 -0.79 9.23 -6.69
N PHE A 60 -0.72 10.07 -5.64
CA PHE A 60 0.02 9.72 -4.41
C PHE A 60 -0.64 8.60 -3.61
N PRO A 61 -1.98 8.58 -3.41
CA PRO A 61 -2.67 7.43 -2.84
C PRO A 61 -2.37 6.12 -3.60
N PHE A 62 -2.47 6.12 -4.93
CA PHE A 62 -2.14 4.93 -5.73
C PHE A 62 -0.69 4.49 -5.52
N LEU A 63 0.26 5.42 -5.59
CA LEU A 63 1.68 5.13 -5.37
C LEU A 63 1.95 4.61 -3.95
N ALA A 64 1.29 5.18 -2.94
CA ALA A 64 1.39 4.76 -1.55
C ALA A 64 0.94 3.31 -1.37
N HIS A 65 -0.18 2.93 -1.97
CA HIS A 65 -0.68 1.55 -1.93
C HIS A 65 0.24 0.60 -2.72
N ALA A 66 0.62 0.99 -3.94
CA ALA A 66 1.42 0.18 -4.84
C ALA A 66 2.84 -0.09 -4.29
N LEU A 67 3.57 0.99 -3.99
CA LEU A 67 4.95 0.90 -3.52
C LEU A 67 5.03 0.39 -2.07
N GLY A 68 4.04 0.72 -1.23
CA GLY A 68 3.90 0.14 0.10
C GLY A 68 3.75 -1.37 0.04
N THR A 69 2.84 -1.88 -0.82
CA THR A 69 2.66 -3.32 -1.01
C THR A 69 3.90 -3.99 -1.57
N LEU A 70 4.52 -3.39 -2.60
CA LEU A 70 5.74 -3.90 -3.23
C LEU A 70 6.85 -4.09 -2.20
N VAL A 71 7.18 -3.03 -1.46
CA VAL A 71 8.25 -3.03 -0.46
C VAL A 71 7.92 -4.00 0.67
N GLY A 72 6.69 -3.97 1.18
CA GLY A 72 6.29 -4.86 2.26
C GLY A 72 6.36 -6.34 1.89
N ALA A 73 5.89 -6.70 0.69
CA ALA A 73 5.96 -8.05 0.16
C ALA A 73 7.40 -8.50 -0.08
N THR A 74 8.26 -7.65 -0.65
CA THR A 74 9.70 -7.95 -0.83
C THR A 74 10.39 -8.17 0.51
N VAL A 75 10.17 -7.30 1.50
CA VAL A 75 10.79 -7.43 2.83
C VAL A 75 10.33 -8.72 3.51
N ALA A 76 9.03 -9.04 3.46
CA ALA A 76 8.50 -10.29 3.99
C ALA A 76 9.13 -11.51 3.30
N TYR A 77 9.29 -11.48 1.98
CA TYR A 77 9.96 -12.54 1.24
C TYR A 77 11.40 -12.75 1.73
N LEU A 78 12.17 -11.68 1.82
CA LEU A 78 13.59 -11.74 2.16
C LEU A 78 13.82 -12.26 3.59
N ILE A 79 12.93 -11.91 4.51
CA ILE A 79 13.05 -12.32 5.92
C ILE A 79 12.54 -13.74 6.14
N ALA A 80 11.47 -14.18 5.47
CA ALA A 80 10.87 -15.49 5.72
C ALA A 80 11.88 -16.65 5.60
N ALA A 81 11.85 -17.57 6.57
CA ALA A 81 12.73 -18.73 6.63
C ALA A 81 12.27 -19.86 5.71
N THR A 82 10.95 -20.00 5.51
CA THR A 82 10.31 -21.03 4.69
C THR A 82 9.08 -20.45 4.01
N SER A 83 8.66 -21.06 2.90
CA SER A 83 7.45 -20.63 2.17
C SER A 83 7.42 -19.13 1.87
N LYS A 84 8.56 -18.55 1.45
CA LYS A 84 8.77 -17.10 1.31
C LYS A 84 7.69 -16.41 0.48
N ASN A 85 7.27 -17.04 -0.63
CA ASN A 85 6.19 -16.56 -1.48
C ASN A 85 4.88 -16.41 -0.70
N LEU A 86 4.53 -17.36 0.17
CA LEU A 86 3.33 -17.30 1.00
C LEU A 86 3.37 -16.09 1.94
N PHE A 87 4.52 -15.83 2.58
CA PHE A 87 4.66 -14.69 3.48
C PHE A 87 4.53 -13.35 2.76
N ALA A 88 5.11 -13.24 1.56
CA ALA A 88 4.94 -12.06 0.71
C ALA A 88 3.47 -11.87 0.28
N TRP A 89 2.79 -12.96 -0.09
CA TRP A 89 1.37 -12.93 -0.44
C TRP A 89 0.47 -12.55 0.73
N ILE A 90 0.76 -13.02 1.95
CA ILE A 90 0.01 -12.64 3.15
C ILE A 90 0.13 -11.13 3.39
N VAL A 91 1.33 -10.55 3.28
CA VAL A 91 1.50 -9.10 3.40
C VAL A 91 0.75 -8.37 2.29
N GLY A 92 0.84 -8.82 1.04
CA GLY A 92 0.07 -8.25 -0.07
C GLY A 92 -1.45 -8.29 0.17
N ALA A 93 -1.97 -9.39 0.73
CA ALA A 93 -3.37 -9.52 1.08
C ALA A 93 -3.77 -8.57 2.22
N PHE A 94 -2.91 -8.36 3.23
CA PHE A 94 -3.17 -7.36 4.28
C PHE A 94 -3.27 -5.95 3.72
N PHE A 95 -2.37 -5.58 2.79
CA PHE A 95 -2.46 -4.29 2.10
C PHE A 95 -3.74 -4.18 1.26
N LEU A 96 -4.12 -5.23 0.51
CA LEU A 96 -5.36 -5.25 -0.25
C LEU A 96 -6.59 -5.04 0.64
N LEU A 97 -6.65 -5.70 1.79
CA LEU A 97 -7.74 -5.50 2.75
C LEU A 97 -7.79 -4.05 3.24
N GLY A 98 -6.63 -3.45 3.55
CA GLY A 98 -6.52 -2.02 3.85
C GLY A 98 -7.02 -1.14 2.71
N GLY A 99 -6.63 -1.45 1.49
CA GLY A 99 -7.05 -0.77 0.27
C GLY A 99 -8.56 -0.80 0.02
N ILE A 100 -9.17 -1.97 0.20
CA ILE A 100 -10.63 -2.12 0.10
C ILE A 100 -11.31 -1.27 1.18
N MET A 101 -10.81 -1.33 2.42
CA MET A 101 -11.37 -0.53 3.52
C MET A 101 -11.27 0.98 3.23
N VAL A 102 -10.12 1.48 2.77
CA VAL A 102 -9.96 2.92 2.52
C VAL A 102 -10.79 3.40 1.33
N ASN A 103 -10.92 2.61 0.25
CA ASN A 103 -11.80 2.94 -0.88
C ASN A 103 -13.28 2.96 -0.47
N TYR A 104 -13.67 2.16 0.54
CA TYR A 104 -15.02 2.19 1.11
C TYR A 104 -15.24 3.41 2.02
N MET A 105 -14.23 3.76 2.83
CA MET A 105 -14.31 4.87 3.79
C MET A 105 -14.17 6.26 3.15
N ILE A 106 -13.36 6.37 2.10
CA ILE A 106 -13.09 7.62 1.37
C ILE A 106 -13.42 7.36 -0.10
N PRO A 107 -14.70 7.44 -0.49
CA PRO A 107 -15.12 7.14 -1.84
C PRO A 107 -14.52 8.17 -2.82
N GLY A 108 -13.71 7.68 -3.76
CA GLY A 108 -13.14 8.48 -4.84
C GLY A 108 -13.83 8.20 -6.19
N PRO A 109 -13.27 8.74 -7.29
CA PRO A 109 -13.68 8.40 -8.64
C PRO A 109 -13.56 6.89 -8.91
N LEU A 110 -14.52 6.33 -9.63
CA LEU A 110 -14.57 4.89 -9.91
C LEU A 110 -13.31 4.37 -10.60
N TRP A 111 -12.72 5.17 -11.50
CA TRP A 111 -11.51 4.79 -12.22
C TRP A 111 -10.35 4.52 -11.25
N PHE A 112 -10.22 5.33 -10.19
CA PHE A 112 -9.16 5.21 -9.20
C PHE A 112 -9.36 3.93 -8.40
N THR A 113 -10.56 3.69 -7.87
CA THR A 113 -10.87 2.47 -7.13
C THR A 113 -10.57 1.21 -7.93
N VAL A 114 -10.92 1.19 -9.23
CA VAL A 114 -10.61 0.05 -10.10
C VAL A 114 -9.10 -0.09 -10.30
N ALA A 115 -8.39 0.99 -10.64
CA ALA A 115 -6.95 0.98 -10.84
C ALA A 115 -6.21 0.52 -9.57
N ASP A 116 -6.61 1.06 -8.42
CA ASP A 116 -6.01 0.77 -7.11
C ASP A 116 -6.18 -0.71 -6.74
N LEU A 117 -7.43 -1.20 -6.69
CA LEU A 117 -7.70 -2.58 -6.25
C LEU A 117 -7.11 -3.63 -7.19
N VAL A 118 -7.03 -3.36 -8.48
CA VAL A 118 -6.52 -4.31 -9.47
C VAL A 118 -4.98 -4.26 -9.55
N LEU A 119 -4.37 -3.07 -9.46
CA LEU A 119 -2.95 -2.89 -9.79
C LEU A 119 -2.04 -2.70 -8.57
N ALA A 120 -2.53 -2.06 -7.50
CA ALA A 120 -1.67 -1.62 -6.40
C ALA A 120 -1.28 -2.76 -5.44
N TYR A 121 -2.04 -3.87 -5.41
CA TYR A 121 -1.87 -4.89 -4.37
C TYR A 121 -1.33 -6.21 -4.91
N ILE A 122 -2.16 -6.97 -5.64
CA ILE A 122 -1.80 -8.31 -6.10
C ILE A 122 -0.62 -8.29 -7.09
N PRO A 123 -0.61 -7.43 -8.13
CA PRO A 123 0.54 -7.35 -9.03
C PRO A 123 1.82 -6.89 -8.32
N MET A 124 1.71 -5.96 -7.37
CA MET A 124 2.87 -5.45 -6.63
C MET A 124 3.43 -6.47 -5.64
N ALA A 125 2.57 -7.28 -5.00
CA ALA A 125 3.03 -8.40 -4.17
C ALA A 125 3.74 -9.47 -5.02
N PHE A 126 3.21 -9.78 -6.22
CA PHE A 126 3.89 -10.66 -7.18
C PHE A 126 5.26 -10.12 -7.59
N LEU A 127 5.33 -8.83 -7.97
CA LEU A 127 6.59 -8.19 -8.33
C LEU A 127 7.56 -8.22 -7.14
N GLY A 128 7.06 -8.02 -5.92
CA GLY A 128 7.86 -8.07 -4.71
C GLY A 128 8.50 -9.44 -4.46
N ILE A 129 7.78 -10.52 -4.78
CA ILE A 129 8.31 -11.89 -4.80
C ILE A 129 9.41 -12.03 -5.86
N LYS A 130 9.20 -11.50 -7.07
CA LYS A 130 10.21 -11.58 -8.15
C LYS A 130 11.50 -10.84 -7.82
N ILE A 131 11.39 -9.68 -7.17
CA ILE A 131 12.55 -8.94 -6.66
C ILE A 131 13.26 -9.76 -5.57
N GLY A 132 12.50 -10.31 -4.61
CA GLY A 132 13.06 -11.16 -3.55
C GLY A 132 13.78 -12.40 -4.07
N GLU A 133 13.19 -13.08 -5.07
CA GLU A 133 13.81 -14.19 -5.79
C GLU A 133 15.12 -13.76 -6.45
N ALA A 134 15.14 -12.61 -7.14
CA ALA A 134 16.34 -12.12 -7.83
C ALA A 134 17.48 -11.77 -6.86
N ILE A 135 17.17 -11.22 -5.68
CA ILE A 135 18.16 -10.85 -4.66
C ILE A 135 18.79 -12.07 -3.98
N GLN A 136 18.06 -13.18 -3.87
CA GLN A 136 18.50 -14.39 -3.15
C GLN A 136 18.96 -15.54 -4.06
N ARG A 137 19.03 -15.30 -5.37
CA ARG A 137 19.70 -16.18 -6.33
C ARG A 137 21.21 -16.07 -6.18
#